data_AF-A0A7C5KJR1-F1
#
_entry.id   AF-A0A7C5KJR1-F1
#
_cell.length_a   1.000
_cell.length_b   1.000
_cell.length_c   1.000
_cell.angle_alpha   90.00
_cell.angle_beta   90.00
_cell.angle_gamma   90.00
#
_symmetry.space_group_name_H-M   'P 1'
#
loop_
_entity.id
_entity.type
_entity.pdbx_description
1 polymer ?
#
loop_
_entity_poly.entity_id
_entity_poly.type
_entity_poly.pdbx_seq_one_letter_code
_entity_poly.pdbx_strand_id
1 'polypeptide(L)'
;MDEKWVVAKFLYKRALTGKRVFREMTPEIRVIIFPKFSAKEFAKKRIHKVKEGKETVITALQNPYRNYKEYLRENYKKGGWFVKDEKEIKIAGLPAVRKIIEVSRKMAGETKASDYLYAWEIHYPDATYVIQFEIIANYVKKFRAPIKGAARSFKPIPRTEDLKTPTATGATIRIKKIDPNSKGTEASTSPEGRRRIRKAKLAKIITKAKKSLPPGWAFYQKKPFVYLYNQKVGIRFVKRVAKQSNMLWKWLHQNLDFIGQDYAVGGVIRICNSAAEANAYIDTSGKNAYSARTREVVIYKDRDWGFDDISWYLNAGITQRFLADKNERLWYSLPPWLDDGFTYYIKNFKPKNG
;
A
#
# COMPACT_ATOMS: atom_id res chain seq x y z
N MET A 1 5.30 -8.08 -9.90
CA MET A 1 4.95 -7.07 -8.88
C MET A 1 6.09 -7.08 -7.88
N ASP A 2 6.39 -5.97 -7.21
CA ASP A 2 7.31 -6.06 -6.07
C ASP A 2 6.51 -6.74 -4.95
N GLU A 3 6.74 -8.03 -4.73
CA GLU A 3 6.11 -8.79 -3.65
C GLU A 3 6.60 -8.20 -2.32
N LYS A 4 5.66 -7.61 -1.56
CA LYS A 4 5.94 -7.09 -0.22
C LYS A 4 5.61 -8.13 0.84
N TRP A 5 6.10 -7.87 2.04
CA TRP A 5 6.05 -8.74 3.19
C TRP A 5 4.64 -9.15 3.65
N VAL A 6 3.57 -8.44 3.26
CA VAL A 6 2.19 -8.97 3.33
C VAL A 6 1.82 -9.56 1.99
N VAL A 7 1.81 -10.89 1.89
CA VAL A 7 1.58 -11.62 0.63
C VAL A 7 0.12 -11.94 0.37
N ALA A 8 -0.72 -11.94 1.42
CA ALA A 8 -2.16 -12.07 1.27
C ALA A 8 -2.91 -11.36 2.39
N LYS A 9 -4.10 -10.86 2.07
CA LYS A 9 -5.03 -10.26 3.03
C LYS A 9 -6.46 -10.68 2.69
N PHE A 10 -7.17 -11.29 3.63
CA PHE A 10 -8.57 -11.69 3.50
C PHE A 10 -9.40 -10.90 4.49
N LEU A 11 -10.47 -10.30 3.99
CA LEU A 11 -11.37 -9.47 4.80
C LEU A 11 -12.68 -10.20 5.01
N TYR A 12 -13.22 -10.15 6.22
CA TYR A 12 -14.56 -10.61 6.49
C TYR A 12 -15.59 -9.74 5.76
N LYS A 13 -16.71 -10.32 5.34
CA LYS A 13 -17.68 -9.65 4.46
C LYS A 13 -18.39 -8.45 5.09
N ARG A 14 -18.35 -8.31 6.42
CA ARG A 14 -19.08 -7.28 7.18
C ARG A 14 -18.18 -6.64 8.23
N ALA A 15 -18.26 -5.33 8.39
CA ALA A 15 -17.69 -4.66 9.55
C ALA A 15 -18.44 -5.07 10.82
N LEU A 16 -17.74 -5.11 11.94
CA LEU A 16 -18.28 -5.44 13.26
C LEU A 16 -18.12 -4.24 14.18
N THR A 17 -19.20 -3.87 14.85
CA THR A 17 -19.20 -2.77 15.82
C THR A 17 -18.92 -3.31 17.22
N GLY A 18 -17.99 -2.70 17.94
CA GLY A 18 -17.69 -3.05 19.32
C GLY A 18 -18.88 -2.72 20.24
N LYS A 19 -19.26 -3.63 21.15
CA LYS A 19 -20.32 -3.37 22.13
C LYS A 19 -19.98 -2.27 23.15
N ARG A 20 -18.70 -1.97 23.34
CA ARG A 20 -18.16 -1.01 24.34
C ARG A 20 -17.30 0.08 23.70
N VAL A 21 -17.33 0.17 22.37
CA VAL A 21 -16.39 0.94 21.55
C VAL A 21 -17.19 1.43 20.36
N PHE A 22 -17.25 2.75 20.12
CA PHE A 22 -17.91 3.31 18.91
C PHE A 22 -17.00 3.15 17.69
N ARG A 23 -16.50 1.92 17.50
CA ARG A 23 -15.56 1.56 16.45
C ARG A 23 -16.12 0.38 15.69
N GLU A 24 -16.06 0.53 14.37
CA GLU A 24 -16.25 -0.55 13.44
C GLU A 24 -14.88 -1.12 13.03
N MET A 25 -14.76 -2.43 13.04
CA MET A 25 -13.59 -3.14 12.52
C MET A 25 -14.07 -4.30 11.66
N THR A 26 -13.47 -4.46 10.49
CA THR A 26 -13.68 -5.66 9.68
C THR A 26 -12.62 -6.69 10.08
N PRO A 27 -13.01 -7.85 10.64
CA PRO A 27 -12.06 -8.92 10.92
C PRO A 27 -11.27 -9.29 9.67
N GLU A 28 -10.01 -9.59 9.85
CA GLU A 28 -9.12 -9.83 8.74
C GLU A 28 -8.08 -10.89 9.04
N ILE A 29 -7.64 -11.56 7.98
CA ILE A 29 -6.55 -12.53 7.97
C ILE A 29 -5.43 -11.91 7.14
N ARG A 30 -4.23 -11.81 7.68
CA ARG A 30 -3.01 -11.42 6.96
C ARG A 30 -2.08 -12.61 6.89
N VAL A 31 -1.44 -12.81 5.73
CA VAL A 31 -0.30 -13.69 5.58
C VAL A 31 0.92 -12.82 5.36
N ILE A 32 1.83 -12.87 6.31
CA ILE A 32 3.03 -12.04 6.40
C ILE A 32 4.25 -12.96 6.23
N ILE A 33 5.26 -12.57 5.49
CA ILE A 33 6.46 -13.37 5.25
C ILE A 33 7.71 -12.63 5.74
N PHE A 34 8.49 -13.30 6.58
CA PHE A 34 9.77 -12.85 7.14
C PHE A 34 10.87 -13.75 6.60
N PRO A 35 11.59 -13.34 5.55
CA PRO A 35 12.65 -14.17 4.99
C PRO A 35 13.78 -14.41 6.01
N LYS A 36 14.33 -15.63 6.04
CA LYS A 36 15.43 -16.01 6.93
C LYS A 36 16.80 -15.64 6.37
N PHE A 37 16.88 -14.98 5.22
CA PHE A 37 18.14 -14.48 4.68
C PHE A 37 18.52 -13.14 5.29
N SER A 38 19.81 -12.98 5.60
CA SER A 38 20.37 -11.70 6.02
C SER A 38 20.35 -10.72 4.83
N ALA A 39 19.86 -9.49 5.02
CA ALA A 39 19.95 -8.44 4.00
C ALA A 39 21.41 -8.15 3.58
N LYS A 40 22.38 -8.36 4.50
CA LYS A 40 23.82 -8.26 4.21
C LYS A 40 24.34 -9.46 3.39
N GLU A 41 23.84 -10.67 3.62
CA GLU A 41 24.19 -11.86 2.82
C GLU A 41 23.53 -11.82 1.44
N PHE A 42 22.33 -11.27 1.33
CA PHE A 42 21.64 -11.01 0.07
C PHE A 42 22.40 -9.99 -0.80
N ALA A 43 22.92 -8.93 -0.17
CA ALA A 43 23.79 -7.97 -0.84
C ALA A 43 25.13 -8.59 -1.29
N LYS A 44 25.68 -9.55 -0.53
CA LYS A 44 26.91 -10.28 -0.88
C LYS A 44 26.71 -11.36 -1.97
N LYS A 45 25.56 -12.04 -2.00
CA LYS A 45 25.22 -13.05 -3.03
C LYS A 45 24.89 -12.47 -4.42
N ARG A 46 25.02 -11.15 -4.60
CA ARG A 46 25.01 -10.50 -5.92
C ARG A 46 26.28 -10.72 -6.74
N ILE A 47 27.27 -11.44 -6.22
CA ILE A 47 28.46 -11.81 -6.98
C ILE A 47 28.22 -13.18 -7.63
N HIS A 48 28.08 -13.13 -8.95
CA HIS A 48 28.09 -14.21 -9.92
C HIS A 48 28.47 -15.61 -9.38
N LYS A 49 27.50 -16.52 -9.34
CA LYS A 49 27.78 -17.94 -9.62
C LYS A 49 26.96 -18.35 -10.82
N VAL A 50 27.55 -18.19 -12.00
CA VAL A 50 27.23 -19.03 -13.15
C VAL A 50 27.86 -20.38 -12.83
N LYS A 51 27.06 -21.34 -12.38
CA LYS A 51 27.38 -22.75 -12.53
C LYS A 51 26.25 -23.35 -13.36
N GLU A 52 26.61 -23.92 -14.51
CA GLU A 52 25.77 -24.82 -15.31
C GLU A 52 24.49 -24.20 -15.91
N GLY A 53 24.60 -23.03 -16.54
CA GLY A 53 23.62 -22.57 -17.52
C GLY A 53 22.20 -22.27 -17.03
N LYS A 54 21.92 -22.36 -15.72
CA LYS A 54 20.63 -21.98 -15.12
C LYS A 54 20.78 -20.82 -14.16
N GLU A 55 20.21 -19.68 -14.55
CA GLU A 55 20.18 -18.46 -13.77
C GLU A 55 19.00 -18.52 -12.77
N THR A 56 19.25 -18.94 -11.53
CA THR A 56 18.23 -18.86 -10.46
C THR A 56 18.13 -17.45 -9.90
N VAL A 57 17.06 -16.74 -10.26
CA VAL A 57 16.71 -15.42 -9.72
C VAL A 57 15.95 -15.60 -8.40
N ILE A 58 16.51 -15.10 -7.30
CA ILE A 58 15.82 -15.07 -6.00
C ILE A 58 15.07 -13.73 -5.88
N THR A 59 13.74 -13.79 -5.83
CA THR A 59 12.86 -12.63 -5.62
C THR A 59 13.19 -11.96 -4.28
N ALA A 60 13.63 -10.71 -4.32
CA ALA A 60 13.88 -9.90 -3.13
C ALA A 60 12.55 -9.43 -2.51
N LEU A 61 11.98 -10.24 -1.62
CA LEU A 61 10.90 -9.75 -0.76
C LEU A 61 11.51 -8.82 0.29
N GLN A 62 11.31 -7.51 0.13
CA GLN A 62 11.75 -6.51 1.12
C GLN A 62 10.76 -6.47 2.28
N ASN A 63 11.06 -7.22 3.35
CA ASN A 63 10.41 -7.04 4.65
C ASN A 63 11.24 -6.04 5.49
N PRO A 64 10.69 -4.88 5.89
CA PRO A 64 11.41 -3.92 6.73
C PRO A 64 11.58 -4.39 8.18
N TYR A 65 10.94 -5.50 8.57
CA TYR A 65 10.97 -6.07 9.90
C TYR A 65 11.78 -7.36 9.92
N ARG A 66 12.62 -7.56 10.94
CA ARG A 66 13.42 -8.77 11.11
C ARG A 66 12.57 -9.97 11.52
N ASN A 67 11.53 -9.73 12.31
CA ASN A 67 10.64 -10.77 12.82
C ASN A 67 9.25 -10.20 13.16
N TYR A 68 8.34 -11.10 13.53
CA TYR A 68 6.97 -10.73 13.85
C TYR A 68 6.85 -9.84 15.08
N LYS A 69 7.75 -9.98 16.06
CA LYS A 69 7.78 -9.14 17.26
C LYS A 69 8.09 -7.67 16.92
N GLU A 70 9.05 -7.45 16.03
CA GLU A 70 9.40 -6.12 15.51
C GLU A 70 8.25 -5.54 14.68
N TYR A 71 7.63 -6.36 13.84
CA TYR A 71 6.40 -5.98 13.13
C TYR A 71 5.31 -5.48 14.07
N LEU A 72 5.01 -6.22 15.14
CA LEU A 72 4.01 -5.83 16.14
C LEU A 72 4.39 -4.53 16.85
N ARG A 73 5.66 -4.40 17.25
CA ARG A 73 6.19 -3.16 17.87
C ARG A 73 5.98 -1.96 16.97
N GLU A 74 6.23 -2.09 15.67
CA GLU A 74 6.13 -0.95 14.76
C GLU A 74 4.68 -0.59 14.38
N ASN A 75 3.82 -1.60 14.23
CA ASN A 75 2.45 -1.41 13.72
C ASN A 75 1.39 -1.21 14.82
N TYR A 76 1.67 -1.59 16.07
CA TYR A 76 0.71 -1.53 17.18
C TYR A 76 1.20 -0.65 18.35
N LYS A 77 1.90 0.46 18.05
CA LYS A 77 2.46 1.41 19.05
C LYS A 77 1.42 2.13 19.91
N LYS A 78 0.23 2.43 19.36
CA LYS A 78 -0.72 3.40 19.92
C LYS A 78 -1.60 2.88 21.08
N GLY A 79 -1.10 1.96 21.88
CA GLY A 79 -1.85 1.43 23.04
C GLY A 79 -1.19 0.26 23.74
N GLY A 80 -0.17 -0.34 23.10
CA GLY A 80 0.58 -1.46 23.63
C GLY A 80 -0.03 -2.81 23.26
N TRP A 81 0.79 -3.84 23.30
CA TRP A 81 0.37 -5.21 23.07
C TRP A 81 1.15 -6.14 23.97
N PHE A 82 0.56 -7.27 24.33
CA PHE A 82 1.21 -8.32 25.12
C PHE A 82 0.80 -9.71 24.63
N VAL A 83 1.74 -10.65 24.69
CA VAL A 83 1.47 -12.05 24.35
C VAL A 83 0.78 -12.70 25.55
N LYS A 84 -0.47 -13.10 25.38
CA LYS A 84 -1.30 -13.72 26.42
C LYS A 84 -1.09 -15.23 26.51
N ASP A 85 -0.83 -15.87 25.37
CA ASP A 85 -0.57 -17.30 25.26
C ASP A 85 0.39 -17.54 24.10
N GLU A 86 1.42 -18.34 24.33
CA GLU A 86 2.38 -18.77 23.32
C GLU A 86 2.55 -20.28 23.44
N LYS A 87 2.43 -21.00 22.32
CA LYS A 87 2.60 -22.45 22.28
C LYS A 87 3.31 -22.89 21.01
N GLU A 88 4.33 -23.71 21.17
CA GLU A 88 4.91 -24.46 20.06
C GLU A 88 3.93 -25.53 19.59
N ILE A 89 3.73 -25.61 18.28
CA ILE A 89 2.86 -26.57 17.62
C ILE A 89 3.50 -27.02 16.29
N LYS A 90 2.86 -27.97 15.61
CA LYS A 90 3.17 -28.31 14.22
C LYS A 90 1.97 -27.98 13.34
N ILE A 91 2.22 -27.36 12.19
CA ILE A 91 1.20 -27.15 11.14
C ILE A 91 1.69 -27.88 9.88
N ALA A 92 0.94 -28.91 9.47
CA ALA A 92 1.28 -29.73 8.30
C ALA A 92 2.75 -30.23 8.31
N GLY A 93 3.20 -30.69 9.48
CA GLY A 93 4.57 -31.21 9.68
C GLY A 93 5.64 -30.15 9.94
N LEU A 94 5.37 -28.87 9.69
CA LEU A 94 6.32 -27.78 9.91
C LEU A 94 6.28 -27.26 11.36
N PRO A 95 7.44 -26.90 11.95
CA PRO A 95 7.49 -26.21 13.24
C PRO A 95 6.74 -24.88 13.16
N ALA A 96 5.87 -24.62 14.13
CA ALA A 96 5.14 -23.36 14.20
C ALA A 96 4.96 -22.88 15.64
N VAL A 97 4.89 -21.57 15.83
CA VAL A 97 4.56 -20.96 17.12
C VAL A 97 3.19 -20.29 17.01
N ARG A 98 2.25 -20.73 17.85
CA ARG A 98 0.95 -20.07 18.00
C ARG A 98 1.06 -18.99 19.07
N LYS A 99 0.59 -17.79 18.75
CA LYS A 99 0.50 -16.66 19.70
C LYS A 99 -0.93 -16.14 19.75
N ILE A 100 -1.42 -15.90 20.96
CA ILE A 100 -2.60 -15.07 21.23
C ILE A 100 -2.08 -13.78 21.83
N ILE A 101 -2.25 -12.68 21.11
CA ILE A 101 -1.75 -11.37 21.50
C ILE A 101 -2.96 -10.50 21.80
N GLU A 102 -2.94 -9.83 22.94
CA GLU A 102 -3.91 -8.81 23.28
C GLU A 102 -3.33 -7.44 22.91
N VAL A 103 -4.07 -6.68 22.12
CA VAL A 103 -3.71 -5.32 21.73
C VAL A 103 -4.61 -4.38 22.50
N SER A 104 -4.02 -3.67 23.46
CA SER A 104 -4.71 -2.63 24.18
C SER A 104 -4.84 -1.41 23.27
N ARG A 105 -6.05 -0.87 23.16
CA ARG A 105 -6.29 0.40 22.47
C ARG A 105 -6.61 1.43 23.55
N LYS A 106 -5.67 2.36 23.79
CA LYS A 106 -5.96 3.53 24.63
C LYS A 106 -6.43 4.64 23.70
N MET A 107 -7.75 4.81 23.58
CA MET A 107 -8.34 6.01 23.00
C MET A 107 -9.02 6.83 24.10
N ALA A 108 -9.05 8.14 23.94
CA ALA A 108 -9.70 9.04 24.89
C ALA A 108 -11.17 8.64 25.06
N GLY A 109 -11.59 8.33 26.28
CA GLY A 109 -12.95 7.90 26.62
C GLY A 109 -13.21 6.38 26.58
N GLU A 110 -12.31 5.56 26.06
CA GLU A 110 -12.51 4.11 25.96
C GLU A 110 -11.63 3.34 26.95
N THR A 111 -12.13 3.18 28.18
CA THR A 111 -11.50 2.30 29.17
C THR A 111 -11.87 0.85 28.85
N LYS A 112 -10.88 0.02 28.46
CA LYS A 112 -10.98 -1.45 28.20
C LYS A 112 -11.37 -1.89 26.78
N ALA A 113 -11.10 -1.09 25.75
CA ALA A 113 -11.13 -1.57 24.37
C ALA A 113 -9.89 -2.44 24.07
N SER A 114 -10.09 -3.68 23.64
CA SER A 114 -8.99 -4.58 23.25
C SER A 114 -9.34 -5.37 22.01
N ASP A 115 -8.33 -5.52 21.16
CA ASP A 115 -8.36 -6.43 20.01
C ASP A 115 -7.51 -7.66 20.35
N TYR A 116 -7.86 -8.81 19.80
CA TYR A 116 -7.01 -10.00 19.87
C TYR A 116 -6.42 -10.30 18.50
N LEU A 117 -5.11 -10.53 18.48
CA LEU A 117 -4.42 -11.13 17.36
C LEU A 117 -4.20 -12.62 17.64
N TYR A 118 -4.67 -13.47 16.72
CA TYR A 118 -4.29 -14.88 16.70
C TYR A 118 -3.27 -15.06 15.59
N ALA A 119 -2.04 -15.42 15.95
CA ALA A 119 -0.94 -15.54 15.02
C ALA A 119 -0.37 -16.96 15.01
N TRP A 120 0.00 -17.43 13.83
CA TRP A 120 0.78 -18.65 13.64
C TRP A 120 2.04 -18.32 12.86
N GLU A 121 3.20 -18.37 13.53
CA GLU A 121 4.50 -18.25 12.90
C GLU A 121 4.93 -19.64 12.42
N ILE A 122 4.78 -19.93 11.13
CA ILE A 122 5.14 -21.21 10.50
C ILE A 122 6.54 -21.08 9.92
N HIS A 123 7.46 -21.91 10.41
CA HIS A 123 8.87 -21.85 10.04
C HIS A 123 9.18 -22.77 8.86
N TYR A 124 9.44 -22.16 7.70
CA TYR A 124 9.99 -22.82 6.52
C TYR A 124 11.53 -22.72 6.53
N PRO A 125 12.24 -23.49 5.69
CA PRO A 125 13.70 -23.39 5.58
C PRO A 125 14.19 -21.98 5.19
N ASP A 126 13.47 -21.30 4.29
CA ASP A 126 13.85 -20.03 3.67
C ASP A 126 13.18 -18.79 4.28
N ALA A 127 12.03 -18.95 4.93
CA ALA A 127 11.27 -17.86 5.54
C ALA A 127 10.43 -18.33 6.73
N THR A 128 9.91 -17.36 7.50
CA THR A 128 8.83 -17.57 8.45
C THR A 128 7.57 -16.91 7.90
N TYR A 129 6.50 -17.68 7.76
CA TYR A 129 5.19 -17.18 7.37
C TYR A 129 4.33 -16.99 8.60
N VAL A 130 3.79 -15.79 8.79
CA VAL A 130 2.89 -15.47 9.89
C VAL A 130 1.49 -15.28 9.37
N ILE A 131 0.59 -16.11 9.86
CA ILE A 131 -0.84 -16.01 9.59
C ILE A 131 -1.47 -15.31 10.78
N GLN A 132 -1.89 -14.06 10.60
CA GLN A 132 -2.45 -13.23 11.66
C GLN A 132 -3.95 -13.01 11.42
N PHE A 133 -4.74 -13.23 12.46
CA PHE A 133 -6.16 -12.85 12.51
C PHE A 133 -6.32 -11.72 13.50
N GLU A 134 -6.91 -10.59 13.10
CA GLU A 134 -7.25 -9.49 14.00
C GLU A 134 -8.77 -9.46 14.22
N ILE A 135 -9.21 -9.45 15.49
CA ILE A 135 -10.63 -9.48 15.87
C ILE A 135 -10.85 -8.67 17.14
N ILE A 136 -11.93 -7.86 17.19
CA ILE A 136 -12.38 -7.17 18.41
C ILE A 136 -12.72 -8.21 19.49
N ALA A 137 -12.30 -7.99 20.74
CA ALA A 137 -12.50 -8.92 21.86
C ALA A 137 -13.92 -9.48 22.00
N ASN A 138 -14.93 -8.63 21.79
CA ASN A 138 -16.36 -8.99 21.89
C ASN A 138 -16.78 -10.12 20.94
N TYR A 139 -16.06 -10.32 19.83
CA TYR A 139 -16.40 -11.30 18.80
C TYR A 139 -15.51 -12.55 18.82
N VAL A 140 -14.54 -12.64 19.73
CA VAL A 140 -13.64 -13.79 19.83
C VAL A 140 -14.40 -15.12 19.91
N LYS A 141 -15.45 -15.19 20.74
CA LYS A 141 -16.27 -16.40 20.88
C LYS A 141 -16.89 -16.83 19.54
N LYS A 142 -17.37 -15.87 18.73
CA LYS A 142 -17.97 -16.11 17.41
C LYS A 142 -16.96 -16.64 16.40
N PHE A 143 -15.74 -16.12 16.41
CA PHE A 143 -14.73 -16.49 15.41
C PHE A 143 -13.77 -17.60 15.85
N ARG A 144 -13.89 -18.12 17.08
CA ARG A 144 -12.99 -19.15 17.62
C ARG A 144 -12.86 -20.38 16.73
N ALA A 145 -13.98 -20.90 16.23
CA ALA A 145 -13.98 -22.06 15.33
C ALA A 145 -13.39 -21.73 13.94
N PRO A 146 -13.85 -20.66 13.24
CA PRO A 146 -13.22 -20.23 11.98
C PRO A 146 -11.71 -19.98 12.08
N ILE A 147 -11.25 -19.33 13.15
CA ILE A 147 -9.82 -19.07 13.40
C ILE A 147 -9.03 -20.38 13.48
N LYS A 148 -9.51 -21.34 14.30
CA LYS A 148 -8.86 -22.65 14.43
C LYS A 148 -8.88 -23.44 13.12
N GLY A 149 -10.00 -23.41 12.40
CA GLY A 149 -10.15 -24.10 11.12
C GLY A 149 -9.21 -23.54 10.06
N ALA A 150 -9.14 -22.21 9.95
CA ALA A 150 -8.31 -21.53 8.97
C ALA A 150 -6.81 -21.80 9.22
N ALA A 151 -6.35 -21.79 10.48
CA ALA A 151 -4.97 -22.17 10.80
C ALA A 151 -4.62 -23.61 10.37
N ARG A 152 -5.56 -24.55 10.51
CA ARG A 152 -5.37 -25.96 10.08
C ARG A 152 -5.42 -26.15 8.57
N SER A 153 -6.06 -25.25 7.83
CA SER A 153 -6.17 -25.36 6.37
C SER A 153 -4.90 -24.92 5.63
N PHE A 154 -3.93 -24.30 6.31
CA PHE A 154 -2.67 -23.96 5.66
C PHE A 154 -1.85 -25.22 5.44
N LYS A 155 -1.68 -25.55 4.18
CA LYS A 155 -0.80 -26.62 3.72
C LYS A 155 0.42 -25.99 3.04
N PRO A 156 1.64 -26.47 3.31
CA PRO A 156 2.79 -26.12 2.51
C PRO A 156 2.50 -26.59 1.09
N ILE A 157 2.52 -25.66 0.14
CA ILE A 157 2.51 -25.98 -1.28
C ILE A 157 3.96 -25.82 -1.73
N PRO A 158 4.72 -26.92 -1.90
CA PRO A 158 6.05 -26.84 -2.46
C PRO A 158 5.96 -26.22 -3.85
N ARG A 159 6.89 -25.33 -4.17
CA ARG A 159 6.96 -24.77 -5.51
C ARG A 159 7.33 -25.89 -6.49
N THR A 160 6.40 -26.22 -7.38
CA THR A 160 6.58 -27.26 -8.41
C THR A 160 7.08 -26.69 -9.74
N GLU A 161 7.13 -25.37 -9.88
CA GLU A 161 7.62 -24.69 -11.06
C GLU A 161 8.73 -23.72 -10.69
N ASP A 162 9.78 -23.68 -11.52
CA ASP A 162 10.72 -22.57 -11.55
C ASP A 162 9.96 -21.26 -11.75
N LEU A 163 10.44 -20.15 -11.18
CA LEU A 163 9.84 -18.83 -11.35
C LEU A 163 9.76 -18.45 -12.83
N LYS A 164 8.67 -18.79 -13.51
CA LYS A 164 8.40 -18.46 -14.92
C LYS A 164 7.95 -17.00 -15.03
N THR A 165 8.87 -16.08 -14.77
CA THR A 165 8.98 -14.80 -15.45
C THR A 165 10.23 -14.08 -14.94
N PRO A 166 11.06 -13.50 -15.82
CA PRO A 166 12.03 -12.48 -15.43
C PRO A 166 11.25 -11.20 -15.09
N THR A 167 10.52 -11.21 -13.97
CA THR A 167 9.92 -9.98 -13.45
C THR A 167 11.04 -9.24 -12.74
N ALA A 168 11.63 -8.27 -13.46
CA ALA A 168 12.67 -7.37 -13.01
C ALA A 168 12.58 -7.03 -11.52
N THR A 169 13.33 -7.76 -10.69
CA THR A 169 13.67 -7.38 -9.32
C THR A 169 14.87 -6.47 -9.39
N GLY A 170 14.56 -5.23 -9.76
CA GLY A 170 15.50 -4.13 -9.89
C GLY A 170 15.39 -3.11 -8.78
N ALA A 171 14.95 -3.47 -7.55
CA ALA A 171 15.36 -2.71 -6.37
C ALA A 171 16.82 -3.07 -6.07
N THR A 172 17.71 -2.72 -7.01
CA THR A 172 19.03 -2.26 -6.62
C THR A 172 18.76 -1.21 -5.55
N ILE A 173 19.09 -1.49 -4.29
CA ILE A 173 19.67 -0.41 -3.49
C ILE A 173 20.99 -0.11 -4.21
N ARG A 174 20.89 0.62 -5.33
CA ARG A 174 21.95 1.53 -5.70
C ARG A 174 21.87 2.51 -4.54
N ILE A 175 22.81 2.39 -3.61
CA ILE A 175 23.44 3.61 -3.15
C ILE A 175 24.04 4.18 -4.43
N LYS A 176 23.21 4.90 -5.21
CA LYS A 176 23.77 5.87 -6.11
C LYS A 176 24.45 6.79 -5.11
N LYS A 177 25.78 6.73 -5.06
CA LYS A 177 26.49 8.01 -5.11
C LYS A 177 25.83 8.70 -6.30
N ILE A 178 24.89 9.58 -6.00
CA ILE A 178 24.36 10.50 -6.98
C ILE A 178 25.61 11.29 -7.29
N ASP A 179 26.31 10.89 -8.34
CA ASP A 179 27.24 11.78 -8.98
C ASP A 179 26.36 12.93 -9.46
N PRO A 180 26.48 14.14 -8.87
CA PRO A 180 25.66 15.28 -9.25
C PRO A 180 25.81 15.62 -10.74
N ASN A 181 26.82 15.05 -11.41
CA ASN A 181 27.10 15.23 -12.84
C ASN A 181 26.59 14.10 -13.76
N SER A 182 25.85 13.10 -13.26
CA SER A 182 25.34 12.01 -14.14
C SER A 182 24.25 12.53 -15.09
N LYS A 183 24.65 12.89 -16.33
CA LYS A 183 23.75 13.28 -17.43
C LYS A 183 22.76 12.13 -17.70
N GLY A 184 21.47 12.37 -17.51
CA GLY A 184 20.38 11.42 -17.85
C GLY A 184 19.42 11.05 -16.71
N THR A 185 19.58 11.63 -15.53
CA THR A 185 18.56 11.57 -14.46
C THR A 185 17.61 12.75 -14.54
N GLU A 186 16.36 12.62 -14.03
CA GLU A 186 15.40 13.75 -13.98
C GLU A 186 16.07 15.02 -13.39
N ALA A 187 16.89 14.86 -12.34
CA ALA A 187 17.63 15.94 -11.69
C ALA A 187 18.66 16.67 -12.58
N SER A 188 19.15 16.03 -13.65
CA SER A 188 20.23 16.53 -14.53
C SER A 188 19.76 16.99 -15.93
N THR A 189 18.45 16.94 -16.20
CA THR A 189 17.87 17.27 -17.51
C THR A 189 17.12 18.59 -17.50
N SER A 190 17.01 19.27 -18.64
CA SER A 190 16.17 20.48 -18.78
C SER A 190 14.70 20.21 -18.41
N PRO A 191 13.88 21.24 -18.16
CA PRO A 191 12.44 21.07 -17.92
C PRO A 191 11.73 20.24 -19.00
N GLU A 192 12.04 20.44 -20.29
CA GLU A 192 11.50 19.61 -21.38
C GLU A 192 11.96 18.15 -21.28
N GLY A 193 13.23 17.91 -20.93
CA GLY A 193 13.77 16.59 -20.72
C GLY A 193 13.05 15.84 -19.60
N ARG A 194 12.85 16.49 -18.44
CA ARG A 194 12.07 15.96 -17.32
C ARG A 194 10.64 15.65 -17.73
N ARG A 195 10.00 16.56 -18.48
CA ARG A 195 8.64 16.37 -19.00
C ARG A 195 8.54 15.10 -19.86
N ARG A 196 9.48 14.88 -20.79
CA ARG A 196 9.51 13.68 -21.65
C ARG A 196 9.68 12.40 -20.83
N ILE A 197 10.63 12.38 -19.90
CA ILE A 197 10.87 11.23 -19.01
C ILE A 197 9.62 10.90 -18.19
N ARG A 198 9.00 11.91 -17.58
CA ARG A 198 7.81 11.75 -16.74
C ARG A 198 6.60 11.25 -17.53
N LYS A 199 6.38 11.76 -18.74
CA LYS A 199 5.33 11.25 -19.65
C LYS A 199 5.58 9.79 -20.04
N ALA A 200 6.82 9.44 -20.39
CA ALA A 200 7.17 8.06 -20.73
C ALA A 200 6.99 7.10 -19.55
N LYS A 201 7.39 7.53 -18.35
CA LYS A 201 7.18 6.76 -17.10
C LYS A 201 5.70 6.57 -16.81
N LEU A 202 4.89 7.62 -16.95
CA LEU A 202 3.44 7.55 -16.76
C LEU A 202 2.79 6.61 -17.78
N ALA A 203 3.18 6.69 -19.05
CA ALA A 203 2.67 5.78 -20.09
C ALA A 203 2.99 4.31 -19.76
N LYS A 204 4.23 4.01 -19.33
CA LYS A 204 4.61 2.66 -18.88
C LYS A 204 3.75 2.18 -17.71
N ILE A 205 3.50 3.04 -16.72
CA ILE A 205 2.65 2.73 -15.57
C ILE A 205 1.22 2.43 -16.02
N ILE A 206 0.63 3.28 -16.87
CA ILE A 206 -0.73 3.11 -17.39
C ILE A 206 -0.85 1.80 -18.16
N THR A 207 0.07 1.51 -19.08
CA THR A 207 0.04 0.29 -19.88
C THR A 207 0.13 -0.96 -19.00
N LYS A 208 1.05 -0.97 -18.03
CA LYS A 208 1.18 -2.07 -17.08
C LYS A 208 -0.09 -2.25 -16.26
N ALA A 209 -0.62 -1.15 -15.72
CA ALA A 209 -1.80 -1.19 -14.85
C ALA A 209 -3.07 -1.63 -15.59
N LYS A 210 -3.24 -1.27 -16.86
CA LYS A 210 -4.34 -1.74 -17.72
C LYS A 210 -4.23 -3.24 -18.01
N LYS A 211 -3.02 -3.74 -18.31
CA LYS A 211 -2.78 -5.17 -18.58
C LYS A 211 -2.97 -6.05 -17.35
N SER A 212 -2.70 -5.53 -16.15
CA SER A 212 -2.78 -6.28 -14.89
C SER A 212 -4.07 -6.01 -14.12
N LEU A 213 -5.16 -5.62 -14.78
CA LEU A 213 -6.45 -5.42 -14.10
C LEU A 213 -7.04 -6.79 -13.71
N PRO A 214 -7.47 -6.96 -12.44
CA PRO A 214 -8.17 -8.17 -12.04
C PRO A 214 -9.54 -8.28 -12.72
N PRO A 215 -10.14 -9.47 -12.78
CA PRO A 215 -11.54 -9.63 -13.19
C PRO A 215 -12.47 -8.68 -12.42
N GLY A 216 -13.44 -8.10 -13.13
CA GLY A 216 -14.37 -7.12 -12.55
C GLY A 216 -13.79 -5.71 -12.38
N TRP A 217 -12.59 -5.44 -12.90
CA TRP A 217 -12.04 -4.09 -13.01
C TRP A 217 -12.09 -3.57 -14.44
N ALA A 218 -12.23 -2.25 -14.58
CA ALA A 218 -12.23 -1.55 -15.85
C ALA A 218 -11.37 -0.28 -15.76
N PHE A 219 -11.18 0.39 -16.90
CA PHE A 219 -10.54 1.70 -16.94
C PHE A 219 -11.38 2.73 -17.68
N TYR A 220 -11.26 3.98 -17.27
CA TYR A 220 -11.84 5.14 -17.93
C TYR A 220 -10.74 6.18 -18.14
N GLN A 221 -10.70 6.79 -19.32
CA GLN A 221 -9.65 7.75 -19.69
C GLN A 221 -10.25 9.14 -19.79
N LYS A 222 -9.77 10.07 -18.95
CA LYS A 222 -10.07 11.51 -19.09
C LYS A 222 -8.83 12.30 -18.70
N LYS A 223 -8.10 12.77 -19.71
CA LYS A 223 -6.81 13.46 -19.54
C LYS A 223 -6.96 14.62 -18.54
N PRO A 224 -5.99 14.82 -17.63
CA PRO A 224 -4.66 14.20 -17.62
C PRO A 224 -4.59 12.86 -16.86
N PHE A 225 -5.72 12.33 -16.37
CA PHE A 225 -5.75 11.14 -15.53
C PHE A 225 -6.26 9.89 -16.25
N VAL A 226 -5.87 8.73 -15.72
CA VAL A 226 -6.47 7.42 -16.02
C VAL A 226 -7.14 6.90 -14.77
N TYR A 227 -8.40 6.52 -14.88
CA TYR A 227 -9.18 6.00 -13.76
C TYR A 227 -9.25 4.49 -13.89
N LEU A 228 -8.73 3.76 -12.92
CA LEU A 228 -8.86 2.30 -12.82
C LEU A 228 -9.89 2.02 -11.74
N TYR A 229 -10.95 1.29 -12.05
CA TYR A 229 -12.05 1.15 -11.10
C TYR A 229 -12.62 -0.26 -11.06
N ASN A 230 -13.03 -0.69 -9.86
CA ASN A 230 -13.85 -1.87 -9.68
C ASN A 230 -15.24 -1.61 -10.28
N GLN A 231 -15.76 -2.46 -11.16
CA GLN A 231 -17.02 -2.23 -11.88
C GLN A 231 -18.22 -2.03 -10.93
N LYS A 232 -18.18 -2.58 -9.71
CA LYS A 232 -19.21 -2.35 -8.67
C LYS A 232 -19.31 -0.89 -8.20
N VAL A 233 -18.27 -0.09 -8.48
CA VAL A 233 -18.30 1.36 -8.25
C VAL A 233 -19.38 2.03 -9.12
N GLY A 234 -19.49 1.59 -10.38
CA GLY A 234 -20.39 2.17 -11.38
C GLY A 234 -19.81 3.44 -12.05
N ILE A 235 -19.99 3.54 -13.37
CA ILE A 235 -19.39 4.60 -14.20
C ILE A 235 -19.82 6.02 -13.80
N ARG A 236 -21.04 6.18 -13.23
CA ARG A 236 -21.54 7.48 -12.76
C ARG A 236 -20.66 8.08 -11.66
N PHE A 237 -20.23 7.26 -10.70
CA PHE A 237 -19.30 7.70 -9.64
C PHE A 237 -17.92 8.02 -10.23
N VAL A 238 -17.40 7.17 -11.12
CA VAL A 238 -16.13 7.41 -11.82
C VAL A 238 -16.13 8.75 -12.57
N LYS A 239 -17.23 9.08 -13.27
CA LYS A 239 -17.38 10.38 -13.95
C LYS A 239 -17.41 11.57 -12.98
N ARG A 240 -17.99 11.42 -11.78
CA ARG A 240 -17.96 12.45 -10.72
C ARG A 240 -16.54 12.68 -10.21
N VAL A 241 -15.82 11.61 -9.86
CA VAL A 241 -14.38 11.66 -9.51
C VAL A 241 -13.58 12.32 -10.63
N ALA A 242 -13.88 11.97 -11.88
CA ALA A 242 -13.20 12.54 -13.03
C ALA A 242 -13.48 14.04 -13.21
N LYS A 243 -14.72 14.50 -12.98
CA LYS A 243 -15.05 15.93 -12.99
C LYS A 243 -14.23 16.68 -11.94
N GLN A 244 -14.26 16.24 -10.68
CA GLN A 244 -13.56 16.90 -9.59
C GLN A 244 -12.03 16.94 -9.79
N SER A 245 -11.42 15.80 -10.11
CA SER A 245 -9.96 15.73 -10.34
C SER A 245 -9.50 16.63 -11.49
N ASN A 246 -10.28 16.74 -12.56
CA ASN A 246 -9.97 17.66 -13.67
C ASN A 246 -10.18 19.13 -13.31
N MET A 247 -11.21 19.44 -12.51
CA MET A 247 -11.43 20.81 -12.03
C MET A 247 -10.31 21.27 -11.09
N LEU A 248 -9.91 20.42 -10.14
CA LEU A 248 -8.76 20.69 -9.30
C LEU A 248 -7.49 20.86 -10.14
N TRP A 249 -7.25 19.97 -11.11
CA TRP A 249 -6.09 20.09 -11.99
C TRP A 249 -6.06 21.41 -12.75
N LYS A 250 -7.20 21.85 -13.30
CA LYS A 250 -7.33 23.16 -13.95
C LYS A 250 -7.04 24.29 -12.97
N TRP A 251 -7.61 24.23 -11.76
CA TRP A 251 -7.38 25.23 -10.71
C TRP A 251 -5.90 25.30 -10.32
N LEU A 252 -5.22 24.17 -10.17
CA LEU A 252 -3.78 24.11 -9.85
C LEU A 252 -2.95 24.77 -10.95
N HIS A 253 -3.24 24.52 -12.22
CA HIS A 253 -2.57 25.24 -13.31
C HIS A 253 -2.87 26.75 -13.28
N GLN A 254 -4.12 27.15 -13.04
CA GLN A 254 -4.48 28.57 -13.02
C GLN A 254 -3.80 29.34 -11.87
N ASN A 255 -3.66 28.70 -10.71
CA ASN A 255 -3.24 29.39 -9.49
C ASN A 255 -1.80 29.11 -9.10
N LEU A 256 -1.18 28.03 -9.57
CA LEU A 256 0.13 27.55 -9.08
C LEU A 256 1.11 27.20 -10.20
N ASP A 257 0.82 27.47 -11.48
CA ASP A 257 1.81 27.18 -12.54
C ASP A 257 3.09 28.02 -12.40
N PHE A 258 3.02 29.13 -11.67
CA PHE A 258 4.18 29.96 -11.36
C PHE A 258 5.22 29.23 -10.49
N ILE A 259 4.82 28.15 -9.79
CA ILE A 259 5.71 27.40 -8.91
C ILE A 259 6.63 26.54 -9.78
N GLY A 260 7.87 26.98 -9.98
CA GLY A 260 8.88 26.24 -10.73
C GLY A 260 8.61 26.15 -12.24
N GLN A 261 9.66 25.85 -13.00
CA GLN A 261 9.61 25.82 -14.47
C GLN A 261 9.22 24.45 -15.06
N ASP A 262 9.02 23.43 -14.22
CA ASP A 262 8.67 22.10 -14.70
C ASP A 262 7.19 21.97 -15.10
N TYR A 263 6.86 20.79 -15.65
CA TYR A 263 5.51 20.44 -16.09
C TYR A 263 4.95 19.24 -15.33
N ALA A 264 3.71 19.38 -14.88
CA ALA A 264 2.95 18.31 -14.23
C ALA A 264 2.22 17.44 -15.28
N VAL A 265 2.34 16.11 -15.19
CA VAL A 265 1.85 15.21 -16.26
C VAL A 265 0.65 14.33 -15.86
N GLY A 266 0.04 14.60 -14.70
CA GLY A 266 -1.09 13.81 -14.18
C GLY A 266 -0.66 12.45 -13.60
N GLY A 267 -1.59 11.49 -13.64
CA GLY A 267 -1.41 10.21 -12.95
C GLY A 267 -2.55 9.20 -13.16
N VAL A 268 -2.51 8.15 -12.34
CA VAL A 268 -3.54 7.12 -12.24
C VAL A 268 -4.37 7.37 -10.99
N ILE A 269 -5.69 7.26 -11.10
CA ILE A 269 -6.61 7.30 -9.97
C ILE A 269 -7.27 5.92 -9.88
N ARG A 270 -7.00 5.19 -8.80
CA ARG A 270 -7.60 3.89 -8.52
C ARG A 270 -8.83 4.08 -7.64
N ILE A 271 -9.96 3.53 -8.06
CA ILE A 271 -11.24 3.65 -7.36
C ILE A 271 -11.70 2.24 -6.96
N CYS A 272 -11.48 1.89 -5.71
CA CYS A 272 -11.96 0.66 -5.11
C CYS A 272 -13.46 0.76 -4.80
N ASN A 273 -14.14 -0.36 -4.64
CA ASN A 273 -15.55 -0.44 -4.28
C ASN A 273 -15.80 -0.13 -2.79
N SER A 274 -14.80 -0.26 -1.92
CA SER A 274 -14.93 0.05 -0.49
C SER A 274 -13.61 0.46 0.15
N ALA A 275 -13.69 1.06 1.34
CA ALA A 275 -12.52 1.40 2.17
C ALA A 275 -11.65 0.17 2.43
N ALA A 276 -12.29 -0.98 2.66
CA ALA A 276 -11.61 -2.23 2.95
C ALA A 276 -10.78 -2.72 1.74
N GLU A 277 -11.31 -2.61 0.52
CA GLU A 277 -10.57 -2.94 -0.70
C GLU A 277 -9.43 -1.94 -0.96
N ALA A 278 -9.65 -0.64 -0.73
CA ALA A 278 -8.58 0.37 -0.82
C ALA A 278 -7.45 0.09 0.18
N ASN A 279 -7.77 -0.17 1.45
CA ASN A 279 -6.80 -0.48 2.48
C ASN A 279 -6.04 -1.78 2.17
N ALA A 280 -6.73 -2.82 1.69
CA ALA A 280 -6.06 -4.06 1.26
C ALA A 280 -5.07 -3.81 0.11
N TYR A 281 -5.43 -2.97 -0.86
CA TYR A 281 -4.50 -2.60 -1.93
C TYR A 281 -3.31 -1.77 -1.40
N ILE A 282 -3.55 -0.79 -0.53
CA ILE A 282 -2.52 0.06 0.09
C ILE A 282 -1.53 -0.82 0.88
N ASP A 283 -2.03 -1.70 1.75
CA ASP A 283 -1.23 -2.57 2.60
C ASP A 283 -0.35 -3.54 1.78
N THR A 284 -0.90 -4.13 0.72
CA THR A 284 -0.20 -5.13 -0.11
C THR A 284 0.70 -4.51 -1.18
N SER A 285 0.35 -3.33 -1.68
CA SER A 285 1.20 -2.59 -2.63
C SER A 285 2.31 -1.79 -1.92
N GLY A 286 2.20 -1.65 -0.58
CA GLY A 286 2.99 -0.76 0.27
C GLY A 286 3.12 0.64 -0.32
N LYS A 287 2.03 1.11 -0.91
CA LYS A 287 1.85 2.48 -1.38
C LYS A 287 1.00 3.17 -0.32
N ASN A 288 1.34 4.39 0.05
CA ASN A 288 0.39 5.24 0.76
C ASN A 288 -0.84 5.48 -0.13
N ALA A 289 -1.99 5.80 0.48
CA ALA A 289 -3.24 6.14 -0.24
C ALA A 289 -3.00 7.16 -1.37
N TYR A 290 -2.01 8.03 -1.18
CA TYR A 290 -1.38 8.79 -2.24
C TYR A 290 0.13 8.80 -2.02
N SER A 291 0.92 8.66 -3.09
CA SER A 291 2.35 8.89 -3.04
C SER A 291 2.78 9.60 -4.31
N ALA A 292 3.50 10.71 -4.15
CA ALA A 292 4.12 11.38 -5.28
C ALA A 292 4.91 10.36 -6.11
N ARG A 293 5.69 9.45 -5.51
CA ARG A 293 6.58 8.52 -6.24
C ARG A 293 5.86 7.49 -7.12
N THR A 294 4.62 7.09 -6.78
CA THR A 294 3.90 6.01 -7.46
C THR A 294 3.06 6.49 -8.64
N ARG A 295 2.85 7.82 -8.77
CA ARG A 295 1.92 8.44 -9.74
C ARG A 295 0.50 7.88 -9.67
N GLU A 296 0.12 7.32 -8.52
CA GLU A 296 -1.18 6.69 -8.30
C GLU A 296 -1.81 7.24 -7.02
N VAL A 297 -3.07 7.64 -7.13
CA VAL A 297 -3.93 8.02 -6.00
C VAL A 297 -4.97 6.93 -5.85
N VAL A 298 -5.10 6.36 -4.66
CA VAL A 298 -6.03 5.28 -4.33
C VAL A 298 -7.17 5.86 -3.49
N ILE A 299 -8.39 5.72 -3.99
CA ILE A 299 -9.63 6.11 -3.31
C ILE A 299 -10.62 4.94 -3.36
N TYR A 300 -11.76 5.10 -2.71
CA TYR A 300 -12.87 4.14 -2.77
C TYR A 300 -14.21 4.82 -3.03
N LYS A 301 -15.20 4.01 -3.43
CA LYS A 301 -16.57 4.46 -3.59
C LYS A 301 -17.12 4.90 -2.24
N ASP A 302 -17.52 6.15 -2.23
CA ASP A 302 -18.26 6.74 -1.13
C ASP A 302 -19.76 6.72 -1.40
N ARG A 303 -20.55 6.67 -0.33
CA ARG A 303 -21.97 6.99 -0.41
C ARG A 303 -22.17 8.50 -0.48
N ASP A 304 -21.39 9.26 0.30
CA ASP A 304 -21.57 10.70 0.51
C ASP A 304 -20.43 11.53 -0.11
N TRP A 305 -20.27 11.36 -1.43
CA TRP A 305 -19.23 12.04 -2.20
C TRP A 305 -19.28 13.57 -2.02
N GLY A 306 -18.23 14.13 -1.40
CA GLY A 306 -18.06 15.58 -1.19
C GLY A 306 -18.34 16.07 0.23
N PHE A 307 -18.80 15.19 1.12
CA PHE A 307 -18.86 15.43 2.57
C PHE A 307 -17.75 14.69 3.34
N ASP A 308 -17.27 13.57 2.81
CA ASP A 308 -16.32 12.69 3.47
C ASP A 308 -14.84 12.84 3.05
N ASP A 309 -13.98 12.30 3.90
CA ASP A 309 -12.51 12.25 3.85
C ASP A 309 -11.93 11.78 2.49
N ILE A 310 -12.68 11.01 1.70
CA ILE A 310 -12.16 10.45 0.44
C ILE A 310 -11.88 11.53 -0.60
N SER A 311 -12.78 12.51 -0.68
CA SER A 311 -12.61 13.64 -1.59
C SER A 311 -11.38 14.47 -1.21
N TRP A 312 -11.05 14.52 0.08
CA TRP A 312 -9.86 15.15 0.63
C TRP A 312 -8.58 14.40 0.23
N TYR A 313 -8.57 13.06 0.34
CA TYR A 313 -7.44 12.23 -0.11
C TYR A 313 -7.19 12.38 -1.61
N LEU A 314 -8.26 12.45 -2.41
CA LEU A 314 -8.14 12.71 -3.85
C LEU A 314 -7.48 14.06 -4.11
N ASN A 315 -7.99 15.12 -3.49
CA ASN A 315 -7.49 16.47 -3.70
C ASN A 315 -6.04 16.61 -3.25
N ALA A 316 -5.72 16.15 -2.04
CA ALA A 316 -4.36 16.16 -1.52
C ALA A 316 -3.41 15.39 -2.43
N GLY A 317 -3.75 14.14 -2.81
CA GLY A 317 -2.89 13.32 -3.67
C GLY A 317 -2.59 13.94 -5.03
N ILE A 318 -3.58 14.58 -5.66
CA ILE A 318 -3.41 15.30 -6.93
C ILE A 318 -2.49 16.50 -6.76
N THR A 319 -2.73 17.32 -5.73
CA THR A 319 -1.93 18.52 -5.46
C THR A 319 -0.49 18.18 -5.12
N GLN A 320 -0.25 17.23 -4.23
CA GLN A 320 1.11 16.81 -3.90
C GLN A 320 1.86 16.33 -5.14
N ARG A 321 1.16 15.63 -6.04
CA ARG A 321 1.77 15.20 -7.31
C ARG A 321 2.05 16.38 -8.23
N PHE A 322 1.14 17.34 -8.33
CA PHE A 322 1.31 18.54 -9.12
C PHE A 322 2.55 19.32 -8.65
N LEU A 323 2.63 19.62 -7.35
CA LEU A 323 3.75 20.35 -6.76
C LEU A 323 5.07 19.59 -6.85
N ALA A 324 5.07 18.28 -6.60
CA ALA A 324 6.27 17.47 -6.77
C ALA A 324 6.76 17.42 -8.24
N ASP A 325 5.85 17.44 -9.21
CA ASP A 325 6.23 17.58 -10.62
C ASP A 325 6.75 18.99 -10.94
N LYS A 326 6.12 20.03 -10.40
CA LYS A 326 6.45 21.44 -10.68
C LYS A 326 7.76 21.91 -10.02
N ASN A 327 8.00 21.50 -8.79
CA ASN A 327 9.23 21.80 -8.05
C ASN A 327 9.39 20.81 -6.88
N GLU A 328 10.04 19.67 -7.16
CA GLU A 328 10.26 18.61 -6.18
C GLU A 328 11.00 19.11 -4.93
N ARG A 329 12.03 19.96 -5.11
CA ARG A 329 12.83 20.49 -4.01
C ARG A 329 12.00 21.37 -3.09
N LEU A 330 11.26 22.32 -3.66
CA LEU A 330 10.39 23.19 -2.87
C LEU A 330 9.34 22.38 -2.11
N TRP A 331 8.67 21.44 -2.78
CA TRP A 331 7.63 20.62 -2.17
C TRP A 331 8.14 19.86 -0.94
N TYR A 332 9.30 19.20 -1.04
CA TYR A 332 9.88 18.45 0.09
C TYR A 332 10.61 19.34 1.11
N SER A 333 10.67 20.64 0.90
CA SER A 333 11.26 21.62 1.81
C SER A 333 10.23 22.61 2.38
N LEU A 334 8.93 22.39 2.15
CA LEU A 334 7.88 23.22 2.75
C LEU A 334 7.90 23.05 4.28
N PRO A 335 7.84 24.16 5.04
CA PRO A 335 7.60 24.09 6.48
C PRO A 335 6.28 23.36 6.77
N PRO A 336 6.20 22.56 7.84
CA PRO A 336 5.00 21.79 8.17
C PRO A 336 3.71 22.63 8.21
N TRP A 337 3.75 23.83 8.78
CA TRP A 337 2.58 24.71 8.86
C TRP A 337 2.04 25.13 7.48
N LEU A 338 2.92 25.30 6.49
CA LEU A 338 2.54 25.70 5.15
C LEU A 338 2.01 24.50 4.37
N ASP A 339 2.65 23.32 4.51
CA ASP A 339 2.14 22.07 3.94
C ASP A 339 0.74 21.73 4.51
N ASP A 340 0.58 21.81 5.83
CA ASP A 340 -0.68 21.53 6.51
C ASP A 340 -1.78 22.53 6.14
N GLY A 341 -1.48 23.84 6.15
CA GLY A 341 -2.42 24.89 5.78
C GLY A 341 -2.84 24.80 4.32
N PHE A 342 -1.89 24.56 3.42
CA PHE A 342 -2.15 24.40 1.99
C PHE A 342 -2.95 23.13 1.69
N THR A 343 -2.57 22.03 2.31
CA THR A 343 -3.31 20.78 2.25
C THR A 343 -4.73 20.99 2.78
N TYR A 344 -4.92 21.67 3.91
CA TYR A 344 -6.25 21.95 4.47
C TYR A 344 -7.13 22.79 3.55
N TYR A 345 -6.58 23.85 2.96
CA TYR A 345 -7.29 24.68 1.98
C TYR A 345 -7.78 23.84 0.78
N ILE A 346 -6.90 22.98 0.25
CA ILE A 346 -7.19 22.15 -0.93
C ILE A 346 -8.10 20.96 -0.62
N LYS A 347 -8.03 20.39 0.59
CA LYS A 347 -9.00 19.39 1.05
C LYS A 347 -10.42 19.93 0.96
N ASN A 348 -10.60 21.19 1.34
CA ASN A 348 -11.88 21.90 1.29
C ASN A 348 -12.24 22.46 -0.09
N PHE A 349 -11.41 22.21 -1.13
CA PHE A 349 -11.73 22.62 -2.49
C PHE A 349 -12.98 21.90 -3.00
N LYS A 350 -14.10 22.61 -2.96
CA LYS A 350 -15.34 22.21 -3.60
C LYS A 350 -15.40 22.89 -4.97
N PRO A 351 -15.43 22.12 -6.07
CA PRO A 351 -15.63 22.73 -7.38
C PRO A 351 -16.94 23.53 -7.37
N LYS A 352 -16.88 24.86 -7.52
CA LYS A 352 -18.07 25.65 -7.81
C LYS A 352 -18.65 25.11 -9.12
N ASN A 353 -19.90 24.62 -9.08
CA ASN A 353 -20.61 24.34 -10.31
C ASN A 353 -20.72 25.68 -11.05
N GLY A 354 -20.06 25.78 -12.19
CA GLY A 354 -20.53 26.66 -13.25
C GLY A 354 -21.79 26.06 -13.86
#